data_AF-P40722-F1
#
_entry.id   AF-P40722-F1
#
_cell.length_a   1.000
_cell.length_b   1.000
_cell.length_c   1.000
_cell.angle_alpha   90.00
_cell.angle_beta   90.00
_cell.angle_gamma   90.00
#
_symmetry.space_group_name_H-M   'P 1'
#
loop_
_entity.id
_entity.type
_entity.pdbx_description
1 polymer ?
#
loop_
_entity_poly.entity_id
_entity_poly.type
_entity_poly.pdbx_seq_one_letter_code
_entity_poly.pdbx_strand_id
1 'polypeptide(L)'
;MPVTLSFGNHQNYTLNESRLAHLLSADKEKAIHMGGWDKVQDHFRAEKKDHALEVLHSIIHGQGRGEPGEMEVNVEDINKIYAFKRLQHLACPAHQDLFTIKMDASQTQFLLMVGDTVISQSNIKDILNISDDAVIESMSREERQLFLQICEVIGSKMTWHPELLQESISTLRKEVTGNAQIKTAVYEMMRPAEAPDHPLVEWQDSLTADEKSMLACINAGNFEPTTQFCKIGYQEVQGEVAFSMMHPCISYLLHSYSPFSEFKPTNSGFLKKLNQDYNDYHAKKMFIDVILEKLYLTHERSLHIGKDGCSRNILLT
;
A
#
# COMPACT_ATOMS: atom_id res chain seq x y z
N MET A 1 4.16 -17.25 23.13
CA MET A 1 4.01 -18.41 22.24
C MET A 1 5.11 -18.42 21.19
N PRO A 2 5.97 -19.44 21.21
CA PRO A 2 7.03 -19.56 20.22
C PRO A 2 6.47 -19.94 18.84
N VAL A 3 7.05 -19.37 17.80
CA VAL A 3 6.78 -19.70 16.39
C VAL A 3 8.01 -20.37 15.79
N THR A 4 7.79 -21.46 15.07
CA THR A 4 8.83 -22.10 14.25
C THR A 4 8.84 -21.52 12.84
N LEU A 5 9.99 -21.00 12.42
CA LEU A 5 10.27 -20.60 11.04
C LEU A 5 10.98 -21.74 10.31
N SER A 6 10.60 -21.98 9.06
CA SER A 6 11.17 -23.02 8.19
C SER A 6 12.09 -22.41 7.14
N PHE A 7 13.26 -22.99 7.01
CA PHE A 7 14.31 -22.54 6.11
C PHE A 7 14.46 -23.58 5.00
N GLY A 8 14.63 -23.14 3.75
CA GLY A 8 14.69 -24.02 2.57
C GLY A 8 15.70 -25.17 2.64
N ASN A 9 16.61 -25.14 3.62
CA ASN A 9 17.61 -26.18 3.87
C ASN A 9 17.19 -27.21 4.96
N HIS A 10 15.89 -27.45 5.14
CA HIS A 10 15.31 -28.31 6.20
C HIS A 10 15.62 -27.89 7.64
N GLN A 11 16.13 -26.67 7.82
CA GLN A 11 16.38 -26.12 9.15
C GLN A 11 15.11 -25.45 9.67
N ASN A 12 14.86 -25.58 10.96
CA ASN A 12 13.71 -24.96 11.63
C ASN A 12 14.21 -24.22 12.86
N TYR A 13 13.83 -22.95 13.00
CA TYR A 13 14.20 -22.16 14.17
C TYR A 13 12.96 -21.66 14.88
N THR A 14 12.85 -22.06 16.13
CA THR A 14 11.78 -21.63 17.03
C THR A 14 12.17 -20.32 17.70
N LEU A 15 11.41 -19.26 17.43
CA LEU A 15 11.62 -17.91 17.94
C LEU A 15 10.42 -17.51 18.80
N ASN A 16 10.67 -16.77 19.88
CA ASN A 16 9.61 -16.15 20.67
C ASN A 16 9.22 -14.77 20.09
N GLU A 17 8.14 -14.20 20.61
CA GLU A 17 7.62 -12.91 20.17
C GLU A 17 8.63 -11.77 20.31
N SER A 18 9.41 -11.75 21.40
CA SER A 18 10.45 -10.75 21.61
C SER A 18 11.55 -10.82 20.53
N ARG A 19 11.95 -12.03 20.12
CA ARG A 19 12.94 -12.19 19.04
C ARG A 19 12.37 -11.79 17.69
N LEU A 20 11.11 -12.12 17.41
CA LEU A 20 10.43 -11.66 16.19
C LEU A 20 10.37 -10.12 16.16
N ALA A 21 10.03 -9.47 17.28
CA ALA A 21 10.03 -8.02 17.40
C ALA A 21 11.42 -7.41 17.09
N HIS A 22 12.50 -8.03 17.57
CA HIS A 22 13.86 -7.57 17.26
C HIS A 22 14.18 -7.73 15.77
N LEU A 23 13.78 -8.84 15.14
CA LEU A 23 14.02 -9.08 13.71
C LEU A 23 13.30 -8.09 12.79
N LEU A 24 12.23 -7.45 13.25
CA LEU A 24 11.56 -6.38 12.50
C LEU A 24 12.37 -5.07 12.48
N SER A 25 13.40 -4.93 13.31
CA SER A 25 14.27 -3.75 13.30
C SER A 25 15.18 -3.80 12.07
N ALA A 26 15.24 -2.69 11.32
CA ALA A 26 16.19 -2.55 10.21
C ALA A 26 17.64 -2.52 10.72
N ASP A 27 17.86 -1.96 11.92
CA ASP A 27 19.15 -2.03 12.64
C ASP A 27 19.59 -3.49 12.85
N LYS A 28 20.63 -3.88 12.11
CA LYS A 28 21.20 -5.22 12.15
C LYS A 28 21.67 -5.57 13.56
N GLU A 29 22.32 -4.66 14.28
CA GLU A 29 22.86 -4.94 15.62
C GLU A 29 21.74 -5.33 16.58
N LYS A 30 20.66 -4.54 16.61
CA LYS A 30 19.47 -4.82 17.41
C LYS A 30 18.79 -6.13 16.99
N ALA A 31 18.66 -6.37 15.69
CA ALA A 31 17.97 -7.55 15.17
C ALA A 31 18.67 -8.87 15.54
N ILE A 32 20.00 -8.92 15.41
CA ILE A 32 20.78 -10.13 15.69
C ILE A 32 21.29 -10.20 17.13
N HIS A 33 21.11 -9.16 17.95
CA HIS A 33 21.63 -9.11 19.31
C HIS A 33 21.28 -10.36 20.14
N MET A 34 22.30 -11.07 20.61
CA MET A 34 22.16 -12.20 21.51
C MET A 34 22.63 -11.83 22.92
N GLY A 35 21.78 -12.09 23.93
CA GLY A 35 22.16 -11.92 25.32
C GLY A 35 23.29 -12.85 25.73
N GLY A 36 24.01 -12.53 26.81
CA GLY A 36 25.18 -13.30 27.25
C GLY A 36 24.90 -14.80 27.43
N TRP A 37 23.73 -15.16 27.97
CA TRP A 37 23.32 -16.55 28.14
C TRP A 37 23.03 -17.26 26.81
N ASP A 38 22.40 -16.56 25.87
CA ASP A 38 22.15 -17.07 24.52
C ASP A 38 23.48 -17.37 23.80
N LYS A 39 24.50 -16.50 23.95
CA LYS A 39 25.85 -16.72 23.40
C LYS A 39 26.53 -17.95 23.98
N VAL A 40 26.40 -18.17 25.29
CA VAL A 40 26.94 -19.36 25.96
C VAL A 40 26.24 -20.62 25.43
N GLN A 41 24.91 -20.63 25.36
CA GLN A 41 24.16 -21.76 24.81
C GLN A 41 24.53 -22.04 23.36
N ASP A 42 24.68 -21.00 22.55
CA ASP A 42 25.01 -21.13 21.13
C ASP A 42 26.39 -21.74 20.90
N HIS A 43 27.32 -21.58 21.85
CA HIS A 43 28.61 -22.27 21.83
C HIS A 43 28.46 -23.79 21.83
N PHE A 44 27.43 -24.31 22.50
CA PHE A 44 27.12 -25.74 22.59
C PHE A 44 26.12 -26.24 21.54
N ARG A 45 25.53 -25.36 20.73
CA ARG A 45 24.65 -25.77 19.62
C ARG A 45 25.49 -26.19 18.42
N ALA A 46 25.06 -27.27 17.76
CA ALA A 46 25.61 -27.69 16.47
C ALA A 46 25.37 -26.62 15.40
N GLU A 47 24.23 -25.92 15.49
CA GLU A 47 23.84 -24.83 14.59
C GLU A 47 23.94 -23.50 15.32
N LYS A 48 24.70 -22.55 14.75
CA LYS A 48 24.89 -21.22 15.34
C LYS A 48 23.67 -20.35 15.09
N LYS A 49 22.95 -20.03 16.16
CA LYS A 49 21.81 -19.11 16.21
C LYS A 49 22.18 -17.75 15.63
N ASP A 50 23.40 -17.28 15.87
CA ASP A 50 23.87 -15.97 15.36
C ASP A 50 23.83 -15.95 13.82
N HIS A 51 24.41 -16.97 13.18
CA HIS A 51 24.37 -17.12 11.73
C HIS A 51 22.94 -17.21 11.18
N ALA A 52 22.06 -17.96 11.85
CA ALA A 52 20.66 -18.05 11.46
C ALA A 52 19.94 -16.70 11.53
N LEU A 53 20.24 -15.87 12.53
CA LEU A 53 19.70 -14.53 12.67
C LEU A 53 20.23 -13.57 11.59
N GLU A 54 21.49 -13.68 11.20
CA GLU A 54 22.04 -12.89 10.08
C GLU A 54 21.38 -13.24 8.74
N VAL A 55 21.18 -14.54 8.49
CA VAL A 55 20.49 -15.02 7.29
C VAL A 55 19.03 -14.55 7.30
N LEU A 56 18.34 -14.64 8.44
CA LEU A 56 16.98 -14.10 8.60
C LEU A 56 16.92 -12.61 8.32
N HIS A 57 17.78 -11.81 8.94
CA HIS A 57 17.84 -10.37 8.73
C HIS A 57 18.04 -10.04 7.25
N SER A 58 18.94 -10.75 6.57
CA SER A 58 19.19 -10.58 5.13
C SER A 58 18.00 -10.98 4.23
N ILE A 59 17.22 -12.00 4.62
CA ILE A 59 16.02 -12.43 3.88
C ILE A 59 14.85 -11.44 4.06
N ILE A 60 14.79 -10.81 5.24
CA ILE A 60 13.71 -9.92 5.65
C ILE A 60 13.95 -8.50 5.14
N HIS A 61 15.20 -8.02 5.21
CA HIS A 61 15.58 -6.63 4.91
C HIS A 61 16.46 -6.51 3.66
N GLY A 62 16.60 -7.60 2.88
CA GLY A 62 17.43 -7.63 1.67
C GLY A 62 18.93 -7.75 1.97
N GLN A 63 19.74 -7.97 0.93
CA GLN A 63 21.18 -7.85 1.07
C GLN A 63 21.53 -6.36 1.12
N GLY A 64 22.20 -5.92 2.20
CA GLY A 64 22.73 -4.56 2.34
C GLY A 64 23.87 -4.24 1.36
N ARG A 65 23.65 -4.48 0.06
CA ARG A 65 24.59 -4.16 -1.02
C ARG A 65 24.49 -2.69 -1.35
N GLY A 66 25.60 -2.01 -1.10
CA GLY A 66 25.86 -0.63 -1.52
C GLY A 66 25.14 0.34 -0.62
N GLU A 67 25.88 1.16 0.11
CA GLU A 67 25.36 2.39 0.70
C GLU A 67 24.49 3.07 -0.38
N PRO A 68 23.14 3.10 -0.25
CA PRO A 68 22.37 3.96 -1.12
C PRO A 68 22.89 5.36 -0.79
N GLY A 69 23.58 5.99 -1.76
CA GLY A 69 24.30 7.24 -1.54
C GLY A 69 23.45 8.16 -0.66
N GLU A 70 23.96 8.45 0.54
CA GLU A 70 23.31 9.08 1.69
C GLU A 70 21.97 9.78 1.37
N MET A 71 20.90 9.01 1.17
CA MET A 71 19.56 9.57 1.08
C MET A 71 18.89 9.31 2.41
N GLU A 72 18.54 10.37 3.13
CA GLU A 72 17.72 10.32 4.33
C GLU A 72 16.27 9.93 3.97
N VAL A 73 16.06 8.64 3.66
CA VAL A 73 14.75 8.07 3.37
C VAL A 73 14.21 7.41 4.62
N ASN A 74 13.09 7.91 5.16
CA ASN A 74 12.43 7.28 6.29
C ASN A 74 11.36 6.31 5.81
N VAL A 75 11.73 5.02 5.77
CA VAL A 75 10.88 3.93 5.28
C VAL A 75 10.75 2.79 6.28
N GLU A 76 11.08 3.07 7.54
CA GLU A 76 11.15 2.05 8.57
C GLU A 76 9.80 1.33 8.73
N ASP A 77 8.71 2.09 8.83
CA ASP A 77 7.40 1.51 9.11
C ASP A 77 6.76 0.79 7.90
N ILE A 78 7.00 1.27 6.68
CA ILE A 78 6.53 0.55 5.49
C ILE A 78 7.33 -0.74 5.28
N ASN A 79 8.64 -0.72 5.57
CA ASN A 79 9.48 -1.91 5.51
C ASN A 79 9.15 -2.90 6.64
N LYS A 80 8.70 -2.44 7.82
CA LYS A 80 8.19 -3.33 8.88
C LYS A 80 6.99 -4.15 8.41
N ILE A 81 6.06 -3.59 7.63
CA ILE A 81 4.92 -4.33 7.07
C ILE A 81 5.42 -5.46 6.16
N TYR A 82 6.33 -5.13 5.25
CA TYR A 82 6.95 -6.12 4.36
C TYR A 82 7.71 -7.20 5.15
N ALA A 83 8.58 -6.80 6.08
CA ALA A 83 9.36 -7.67 6.93
C ALA A 83 8.48 -8.65 7.72
N PHE A 84 7.39 -8.14 8.29
CA PHE A 84 6.42 -8.95 9.02
C PHE A 84 5.71 -9.96 8.12
N LYS A 85 5.33 -9.56 6.91
CA LYS A 85 4.78 -10.47 5.90
C LYS A 85 5.80 -11.52 5.48
N ARG A 86 7.08 -11.19 5.37
CA ARG A 86 8.13 -12.19 5.11
C ARG A 86 8.28 -13.18 6.24
N LEU A 87 8.24 -12.73 7.49
CA LEU A 87 8.22 -13.62 8.66
C LEU A 87 7.00 -14.56 8.63
N GLN A 88 5.81 -14.05 8.28
CA GLN A 88 4.61 -14.88 8.09
C GLN A 88 4.85 -15.98 7.04
N HIS A 89 5.39 -15.64 5.87
CA HIS A 89 5.65 -16.62 4.81
C HIS A 89 6.73 -17.64 5.18
N LEU A 90 7.71 -17.26 6.01
CA LEU A 90 8.75 -18.15 6.52
C LEU A 90 8.27 -19.03 7.69
N ALA A 91 7.17 -18.67 8.35
CA ALA A 91 6.61 -19.48 9.42
C ALA A 91 6.11 -20.81 8.86
N CYS A 92 6.27 -21.89 9.65
CA CYS A 92 5.69 -23.16 9.27
C CYS A 92 4.17 -23.02 9.06
N PRO A 93 3.54 -23.77 8.14
CA PRO A 93 2.15 -23.55 7.75
C PRO A 93 1.17 -23.47 8.94
N ALA A 94 1.37 -24.29 9.98
CA ALA A 94 0.55 -24.30 11.18
C ALA A 94 0.61 -23.01 12.02
N HIS A 95 1.57 -22.12 11.76
CA HIS A 95 1.77 -20.87 12.49
C HIS A 95 1.49 -19.62 11.65
N GLN A 96 1.26 -19.73 10.34
CA GLN A 96 1.10 -18.56 9.48
C GLN A 96 -0.14 -17.71 9.84
N ASP A 97 -1.21 -18.36 10.29
CA ASP A 97 -2.45 -17.70 10.74
C ASP A 97 -2.27 -16.93 12.06
N LEU A 98 -1.19 -17.19 12.80
CA LEU A 98 -0.87 -16.43 14.01
C LEU A 98 -0.39 -15.03 13.68
N PHE A 99 0.19 -14.82 12.50
CA PHE A 99 0.67 -13.52 12.05
C PHE A 99 -0.49 -12.71 11.50
N THR A 100 -0.89 -11.67 12.24
CA THR A 100 -1.95 -10.77 11.80
C THR A 100 -1.51 -9.33 11.89
N ILE A 101 -1.94 -8.51 10.93
CA ILE A 101 -1.82 -7.06 10.99
C ILE A 101 -3.23 -6.54 11.20
N LYS A 102 -3.44 -5.77 12.28
CA LYS A 102 -4.73 -5.14 12.58
C LYS A 102 -4.54 -3.64 12.68
N MET A 103 -5.57 -2.87 12.38
CA MET A 103 -5.62 -1.49 12.83
C MET A 103 -6.13 -1.45 14.27
N ASP A 104 -5.62 -0.50 15.05
CA ASP A 104 -6.21 -0.15 16.33
C ASP A 104 -7.62 0.46 16.13
N ALA A 105 -8.36 0.65 17.23
CA ALA A 105 -9.74 1.13 17.17
C ALA A 105 -9.87 2.53 16.55
N SER A 106 -8.83 3.38 16.68
CA SER A 106 -8.80 4.73 16.12
C SER A 106 -8.29 4.79 14.67
N GLN A 107 -7.85 3.67 14.11
CA GLN A 107 -7.20 3.59 12.79
C GLN A 107 -5.98 4.51 12.64
N THR A 108 -5.23 4.72 13.71
CA THR A 108 -4.00 5.52 13.73
C THR A 108 -2.74 4.66 13.70
N GLN A 109 -2.86 3.37 14.01
CA GLN A 109 -1.73 2.46 14.08
C GLN A 109 -2.06 1.10 13.49
N PHE A 110 -1.08 0.51 12.83
CA PHE A 110 -1.07 -0.91 12.52
C PHE A 110 -0.34 -1.66 13.64
N LEU A 111 -1.03 -2.64 14.20
CA LEU A 111 -0.55 -3.57 15.21
C LEU A 111 -0.10 -4.85 14.51
N LEU A 112 1.19 -5.16 14.58
CA LEU A 112 1.78 -6.38 14.05
C LEU A 112 1.73 -7.42 15.18
N MET A 113 0.92 -8.46 15.01
CA MET A 113 0.55 -9.39 16.06
C MET A 113 0.94 -10.82 15.76
N VAL A 114 1.43 -11.53 16.78
CA VAL A 114 1.61 -13.00 16.75
C VAL A 114 0.70 -13.60 17.81
N GLY A 115 -0.35 -14.30 17.37
CA GLY A 115 -1.47 -14.68 18.23
C GLY A 115 -2.14 -13.42 18.80
N ASP A 116 -2.25 -13.33 20.12
CA ASP A 116 -2.84 -12.19 20.82
C ASP A 116 -1.80 -11.14 21.27
N THR A 117 -0.52 -11.34 20.96
CA THR A 117 0.56 -10.45 21.40
C THR A 117 0.93 -9.47 20.29
N VAL A 118 0.88 -8.17 20.59
CA VAL A 118 1.44 -7.13 19.73
C VAL A 118 2.96 -7.18 19.84
N ILE A 119 3.65 -7.48 18.75
CA ILE A 119 5.12 -7.55 18.71
C ILE A 119 5.75 -6.26 18.17
N SER A 120 4.99 -5.49 17.39
CA SER A 120 5.41 -4.21 16.86
C SER A 120 4.20 -3.36 16.48
N GLN A 121 4.41 -2.06 16.33
CA GLN A 121 3.40 -1.09 15.95
C GLN A 121 4.01 -0.11 14.95
N SER A 122 3.22 0.32 13.99
CA SER A 122 3.60 1.32 12.99
C SER A 122 2.50 2.35 12.86
N ASN A 123 2.87 3.63 12.96
CA ASN A 123 1.93 4.73 12.81
C ASN A 123 1.57 4.88 11.32
N ILE A 124 0.28 4.99 11.02
CA ILE A 124 -0.16 5.17 9.63
C ILE A 124 0.43 6.44 8.99
N LYS A 125 0.66 7.50 9.77
CA LYS A 125 1.24 8.76 9.27
C LYS A 125 2.71 8.61 8.88
N ASP A 126 3.43 7.77 9.60
CA ASP A 126 4.82 7.45 9.26
C ASP A 126 4.88 6.55 8.03
N ILE A 127 3.99 5.55 7.91
CA ILE A 127 3.85 4.73 6.69
C ILE A 127 3.55 5.60 5.46
N LEU A 128 2.62 6.55 5.60
CA LEU A 128 2.24 7.45 4.52
C LEU A 128 3.24 8.59 4.29
N ASN A 129 4.24 8.74 5.16
CA ASN A 129 5.20 9.85 5.18
C ASN A 129 4.48 11.22 5.08
N ILE A 130 3.57 11.47 6.01
CA ILE A 130 2.80 12.71 6.13
C ILE A 130 3.01 13.37 7.51
N SER A 131 2.55 14.61 7.63
CA SER A 131 2.63 15.40 8.86
C SER A 131 1.63 14.95 9.93
N ASP A 132 1.95 15.23 11.19
CA ASP A 132 1.13 14.82 12.34
C ASP A 132 -0.24 15.48 12.40
N ASP A 133 -0.43 16.63 11.74
CA ASP A 133 -1.71 17.33 11.61
C ASP A 133 -2.55 16.83 10.44
N ALA A 134 -2.01 15.98 9.56
CA ALA A 134 -2.75 15.43 8.43
C ALA A 134 -3.92 14.56 8.92
N VAL A 135 -5.08 14.73 8.26
CA VAL A 135 -6.30 13.96 8.49
C VAL A 135 -6.28 12.72 7.61
N ILE A 136 -6.62 11.58 8.21
CA ILE A 136 -6.76 10.30 7.53
C ILE A 136 -8.22 9.90 7.65
N GLU A 137 -8.89 9.77 6.52
CA GLU A 137 -10.25 9.25 6.47
C GLU A 137 -10.28 7.78 6.91
N SER A 138 -11.37 7.38 7.56
CA SER A 138 -11.51 6.01 8.05
C SER A 138 -11.70 5.03 6.89
N MET A 139 -10.93 3.95 6.88
CA MET A 139 -11.03 2.91 5.87
C MET A 139 -11.99 1.79 6.30
N SER A 140 -12.72 1.27 5.32
CA SER A 140 -13.49 0.02 5.43
C SER A 140 -12.57 -1.19 5.63
N ARG A 141 -13.14 -2.40 5.79
CA ARG A 141 -12.33 -3.61 5.92
C ARG A 141 -11.57 -3.92 4.62
N GLU A 142 -12.26 -3.79 3.50
CA GLU A 142 -11.77 -4.09 2.17
C GLU A 142 -10.67 -3.09 1.77
N GLU A 143 -10.90 -1.79 2.04
CA GLU A 143 -9.91 -0.73 1.79
C GLU A 143 -8.64 -0.93 2.63
N ARG A 144 -8.76 -1.32 3.91
CA ARG A 144 -7.60 -1.63 4.76
C ARG A 144 -6.78 -2.80 4.21
N GLN A 145 -7.44 -3.81 3.66
CA GLN A 145 -6.75 -4.95 3.07
C GLN A 145 -5.95 -4.52 1.83
N LEU A 146 -6.55 -3.75 0.93
CA LEU A 146 -5.86 -3.23 -0.26
C LEU A 146 -4.72 -2.27 0.12
N PHE A 147 -4.95 -1.37 1.08
CA PHE A 147 -3.92 -0.49 1.62
C PHE A 147 -2.69 -1.28 2.10
N LEU A 148 -2.91 -2.35 2.89
CA LEU A 148 -1.84 -3.19 3.41
C LEU A 148 -1.10 -3.94 2.30
N GLN A 149 -1.81 -4.45 1.29
CA GLN A 149 -1.19 -5.09 0.13
C GLN A 149 -0.30 -4.11 -0.65
N ILE A 150 -0.76 -2.87 -0.86
CA ILE A 150 0.04 -1.84 -1.52
C ILE A 150 1.29 -1.51 -0.69
N CYS A 151 1.15 -1.35 0.64
CA CYS A 151 2.29 -1.11 1.52
C CYS A 151 3.31 -2.26 1.50
N GLU A 152 2.85 -3.51 1.49
CA GLU A 152 3.71 -4.69 1.36
C GLU A 152 4.50 -4.67 0.06
N VAL A 153 3.86 -4.34 -1.07
CA VAL A 153 4.52 -4.26 -2.37
C VAL A 153 5.51 -3.09 -2.44
N ILE A 154 5.16 -1.93 -1.90
CA ILE A 154 6.09 -0.79 -1.79
C ILE A 154 7.30 -1.20 -0.95
N GLY A 155 7.10 -1.70 0.26
CA GLY A 155 8.19 -2.12 1.15
C GLY A 155 9.09 -3.18 0.51
N SER A 156 8.50 -4.14 -0.20
CA SER A 156 9.25 -5.15 -0.98
C SER A 156 10.13 -4.51 -2.04
N LYS A 157 9.57 -3.61 -2.86
CA LYS A 157 10.32 -2.91 -3.92
C LYS A 157 11.45 -2.07 -3.34
N MET A 158 11.20 -1.36 -2.26
CA MET A 158 12.22 -0.54 -1.59
C MET A 158 13.33 -1.38 -0.95
N THR A 159 12.98 -2.56 -0.43
CA THR A 159 13.92 -3.48 0.20
C THR A 159 14.85 -4.15 -0.81
N TRP A 160 14.32 -4.58 -1.96
CA TRP A 160 15.09 -5.37 -2.94
C TRP A 160 15.62 -4.56 -4.11
N HIS A 161 15.06 -3.38 -4.34
CA HIS A 161 15.40 -2.49 -5.45
C HIS A 161 15.58 -1.04 -4.96
N PRO A 162 16.52 -0.77 -4.04
CA PRO A 162 16.77 0.58 -3.52
C PRO A 162 17.15 1.58 -4.63
N GLU A 163 17.67 1.12 -5.78
CA GLU A 163 17.92 1.93 -6.98
C GLU A 163 16.67 2.66 -7.49
N LEU A 164 15.46 2.12 -7.24
CA LEU A 164 14.20 2.76 -7.62
C LEU A 164 13.99 4.12 -6.92
N LEU A 165 14.67 4.35 -5.79
CA LEU A 165 14.66 5.61 -5.07
C LEU A 165 15.63 6.62 -5.71
N GLN A 166 16.73 6.15 -6.29
CA GLN A 166 17.75 7.01 -6.90
C GLN A 166 17.31 7.58 -8.26
N GLU A 167 16.56 6.79 -9.04
CA GLU A 167 16.18 7.17 -10.41
C GLU A 167 15.07 8.22 -10.46
N SER A 168 13.95 7.97 -9.79
CA SER A 168 12.80 8.87 -9.67
C SER A 168 11.72 8.23 -8.79
N ILE A 169 11.03 9.02 -7.96
CA ILE A 169 9.84 8.57 -7.22
C ILE A 169 8.78 7.99 -8.17
N SER A 170 8.72 8.49 -9.42
CA SER A 170 7.78 7.97 -10.42
C SER A 170 8.08 6.53 -10.84
N THR A 171 9.34 6.09 -10.80
CA THR A 171 9.76 4.72 -11.13
C THR A 171 9.21 3.73 -10.09
N LEU A 172 9.34 4.03 -8.79
CA LEU A 172 8.75 3.23 -7.73
C LEU A 172 7.23 3.08 -7.91
N ARG A 173 6.52 4.17 -8.20
CA ARG A 173 5.06 4.10 -8.40
C ARG A 173 4.69 3.25 -9.62
N LYS A 174 5.42 3.36 -10.74
CA LYS A 174 5.22 2.51 -11.92
C LYS A 174 5.45 1.03 -11.62
N GLU A 175 6.45 0.70 -10.82
CA GLU A 175 6.71 -0.69 -10.40
C GLU A 175 5.60 -1.24 -9.49
N VAL A 176 5.01 -0.38 -8.65
CA VAL A 176 3.91 -0.75 -7.75
C VAL A 176 2.60 -0.89 -8.54
N THR A 177 2.23 0.08 -9.38
CA THR A 177 1.03 0.01 -10.23
C THR A 177 1.16 -1.03 -11.33
N GLY A 178 2.39 -1.37 -11.71
CA GLY A 178 2.75 -2.43 -12.65
C GLY A 178 2.59 -3.84 -12.07
N ASN A 179 2.60 -3.98 -10.73
CA ASN A 179 2.52 -5.27 -10.05
C ASN A 179 1.18 -5.98 -10.31
N ALA A 180 1.24 -7.24 -10.74
CA ALA A 180 0.05 -8.00 -11.12
C ALA A 180 -0.96 -8.18 -9.98
N GLN A 181 -0.49 -8.39 -8.74
CA GLN A 181 -1.38 -8.56 -7.58
C GLN A 181 -2.10 -7.24 -7.23
N ILE A 182 -1.38 -6.12 -7.28
CA ILE A 182 -1.98 -4.79 -7.07
C ILE A 182 -2.97 -4.47 -8.18
N LYS A 183 -2.62 -4.76 -9.44
CA LYS A 183 -3.53 -4.59 -10.58
C LYS A 183 -4.84 -5.34 -10.34
N THR A 184 -4.76 -6.64 -10.08
CA THR A 184 -5.94 -7.46 -9.81
C THR A 184 -6.75 -6.92 -8.63
N ALA A 185 -6.11 -6.67 -7.48
CA ALA A 185 -6.83 -6.24 -6.28
C ALA A 185 -7.52 -4.87 -6.44
N VAL A 186 -6.87 -3.93 -7.14
CA VAL A 186 -7.46 -2.60 -7.42
C VAL A 186 -8.66 -2.72 -8.36
N TYR A 187 -8.56 -3.53 -9.41
CA TYR A 187 -9.67 -3.73 -10.35
C TYR A 187 -10.82 -4.52 -9.72
N GLU A 188 -10.55 -5.59 -8.96
CA GLU A 188 -11.58 -6.31 -8.21
C GLU A 188 -12.37 -5.39 -7.28
N MET A 189 -11.70 -4.43 -6.64
CA MET A 189 -12.36 -3.46 -5.77
C MET A 189 -13.12 -2.38 -6.55
N MET A 190 -12.47 -1.76 -7.54
CA MET A 190 -12.98 -0.54 -8.15
C MET A 190 -13.76 -0.79 -9.45
N ARG A 191 -13.33 -1.72 -10.31
CA ARG A 191 -13.97 -2.00 -11.60
C ARG A 191 -13.93 -3.50 -11.91
N PRO A 192 -14.63 -4.36 -11.14
CA PRO A 192 -14.50 -5.81 -11.23
C PRO A 192 -14.93 -6.40 -12.59
N ALA A 193 -15.72 -5.67 -13.37
CA ALA A 193 -16.14 -6.07 -14.71
C ALA A 193 -15.18 -5.58 -15.83
N GLU A 194 -14.22 -4.72 -15.50
CA GLU A 194 -13.24 -4.16 -16.45
C GLU A 194 -11.92 -4.91 -16.33
N ALA A 195 -11.36 -5.37 -17.45
CA ALA A 195 -10.00 -5.93 -17.45
C ALA A 195 -8.96 -4.81 -17.26
N PRO A 196 -7.81 -5.06 -16.59
CA PRO A 196 -6.79 -4.02 -16.38
C PRO A 196 -6.22 -3.40 -17.65
N ASP A 197 -6.31 -4.10 -18.78
CA ASP A 197 -5.89 -3.68 -20.11
C ASP A 197 -7.05 -3.21 -21.01
N HIS A 198 -8.23 -2.97 -20.43
CA HIS A 198 -9.39 -2.47 -21.16
C HIS A 198 -9.02 -1.18 -21.92
N PRO A 199 -9.31 -1.10 -23.23
CA PRO A 199 -8.97 0.07 -24.03
C PRO A 199 -9.69 1.32 -23.51
N LEU A 200 -9.11 2.50 -23.74
CA LEU A 200 -9.81 3.73 -23.41
C LEU A 200 -10.98 3.95 -24.37
N VAL A 201 -12.04 4.59 -23.86
CA VAL A 201 -13.17 5.08 -24.64
C VAL A 201 -12.97 6.57 -24.87
N GLU A 202 -13.03 7.01 -26.13
CA GLU A 202 -12.84 8.43 -26.47
C GLU A 202 -14.00 9.28 -25.94
N TRP A 203 -13.64 10.43 -25.38
CA TRP A 203 -14.55 11.38 -24.77
C TRP A 203 -15.57 11.91 -25.79
N GLN A 204 -16.85 11.75 -25.46
CA GLN A 204 -17.96 12.35 -26.19
C GLN A 204 -18.56 13.47 -25.34
N ASP A 205 -18.38 14.71 -25.80
CA ASP A 205 -18.86 15.87 -25.05
C ASP A 205 -20.40 15.93 -25.03
N SER A 206 -20.96 15.35 -23.98
CA SER A 206 -22.42 15.17 -23.77
C SER A 206 -22.92 15.90 -22.52
N LEU A 207 -22.02 16.61 -21.82
CA LEU A 207 -22.30 17.28 -20.57
C LEU A 207 -22.50 18.78 -20.75
N THR A 208 -23.50 19.31 -20.06
CA THR A 208 -23.71 20.74 -19.85
C THR A 208 -22.60 21.36 -19.01
N ALA A 209 -22.50 22.69 -19.03
CA ALA A 209 -21.54 23.42 -18.20
C ALA A 209 -21.75 23.17 -16.70
N ASP A 210 -23.01 23.05 -16.26
CA ASP A 210 -23.36 22.77 -14.86
C ASP A 210 -22.94 21.36 -14.44
N GLU A 211 -23.15 20.36 -15.30
CA GLU A 211 -22.69 18.97 -15.05
C GLU A 211 -21.15 18.91 -14.95
N LYS A 212 -20.43 19.59 -15.84
CA LYS A 212 -18.95 19.69 -15.78
C LYS A 212 -18.47 20.37 -14.49
N SER A 213 -19.14 21.46 -14.10
CA SER A 213 -18.86 22.17 -12.84
C SER A 213 -19.13 21.30 -11.61
N MET A 214 -20.21 20.51 -11.63
CA MET A 214 -20.53 19.55 -10.57
C MET A 214 -19.45 18.47 -10.45
N LEU A 215 -18.98 17.92 -11.57
CA LEU A 215 -17.93 16.91 -11.58
C LEU A 215 -16.55 17.50 -11.23
N ALA A 216 -16.29 18.79 -11.43
CA ALA A 216 -14.98 19.37 -11.15
C ALA A 216 -14.50 19.12 -9.69
N CYS A 217 -15.43 18.93 -8.74
CA CYS A 217 -15.08 18.63 -7.35
C CYS A 217 -14.41 17.26 -7.14
N ILE A 218 -14.53 16.31 -8.08
CA ILE A 218 -13.83 15.02 -7.97
C ILE A 218 -12.40 15.05 -8.52
N ASN A 219 -11.92 16.21 -8.97
CA ASN A 219 -10.59 16.40 -9.55
C ASN A 219 -10.00 17.78 -9.22
N ALA A 220 -9.87 18.06 -7.91
CA ALA A 220 -9.25 19.28 -7.38
C ALA A 220 -9.82 20.60 -7.95
N GLY A 221 -11.12 20.62 -8.24
CA GLY A 221 -11.83 21.78 -8.77
C GLY A 221 -11.65 22.01 -10.27
N ASN A 222 -11.01 21.10 -11.00
CA ASN A 222 -10.87 21.18 -12.45
C ASN A 222 -11.63 20.05 -13.15
N PHE A 223 -12.24 20.33 -14.29
CA PHE A 223 -12.81 19.30 -15.15
C PHE A 223 -11.86 18.99 -16.31
N GLU A 224 -11.35 17.76 -16.36
CA GLU A 224 -10.42 17.33 -17.40
C GLU A 224 -10.67 15.85 -17.73
N PRO A 225 -11.33 15.53 -18.87
CA PRO A 225 -11.72 14.17 -19.22
C PRO A 225 -10.59 13.15 -19.09
N THR A 226 -9.36 13.54 -19.44
CA THR A 226 -8.19 12.65 -19.37
C THR A 226 -7.84 12.21 -17.95
N THR A 227 -8.32 12.89 -16.90
CA THR A 227 -8.03 12.54 -15.49
C THR A 227 -9.25 12.41 -14.60
N GLN A 228 -10.42 12.82 -15.10
CA GLN A 228 -11.62 13.05 -14.30
C GLN A 228 -12.09 11.80 -13.54
N PHE A 229 -11.99 10.64 -14.17
CA PHE A 229 -12.65 9.41 -13.71
C PHE A 229 -11.67 8.36 -13.17
N CYS A 230 -10.37 8.68 -13.07
CA CYS A 230 -9.34 7.75 -12.59
C CYS A 230 -9.56 7.30 -11.14
N LYS A 231 -10.28 8.08 -10.33
CA LYS A 231 -10.59 7.74 -8.93
C LYS A 231 -11.95 7.05 -8.78
N ILE A 232 -12.72 6.89 -9.86
CA ILE A 232 -14.10 6.40 -9.82
C ILE A 232 -14.15 4.94 -10.27
N GLY A 233 -14.69 4.12 -9.38
CA GLY A 233 -15.09 2.75 -9.66
C GLY A 233 -16.59 2.62 -9.88
N TYR A 234 -16.97 1.47 -10.41
CA TYR A 234 -18.36 1.10 -10.64
C TYR A 234 -18.54 -0.42 -10.55
N GLN A 235 -19.72 -0.84 -10.13
CA GLN A 235 -20.13 -2.24 -10.07
C GLN A 235 -21.57 -2.37 -10.58
N GLU A 236 -21.83 -3.31 -11.49
CA GLU A 236 -23.19 -3.62 -11.94
C GLU A 236 -23.81 -4.72 -11.06
N VAL A 237 -24.98 -4.45 -10.49
CA VAL A 237 -25.77 -5.42 -9.72
C VAL A 237 -27.20 -5.39 -10.24
N GLN A 238 -27.66 -6.53 -10.76
CA GLN A 238 -29.04 -6.68 -11.26
C GLN A 238 -29.48 -5.63 -12.31
N GLY A 239 -28.52 -5.11 -13.09
CA GLY A 239 -28.77 -4.13 -14.15
C GLY A 239 -28.69 -2.67 -13.70
N GLU A 240 -28.52 -2.40 -12.40
CA GLU A 240 -28.21 -1.09 -11.87
C GLU A 240 -26.70 -0.94 -11.65
N VAL A 241 -26.15 0.25 -11.91
CA VAL A 241 -24.73 0.56 -11.70
C VAL A 241 -24.56 1.38 -10.43
N ALA A 242 -23.66 0.93 -9.54
CA ALA A 242 -23.31 1.65 -8.32
C ALA A 242 -21.88 2.20 -8.46
N PHE A 243 -21.71 3.50 -8.20
CA PHE A 243 -20.42 4.17 -8.26
C PHE A 243 -19.77 4.33 -6.88
N SER A 244 -18.45 4.28 -6.83
CA SER A 244 -17.65 4.55 -5.63
C SER A 244 -16.41 5.36 -5.97
N MET A 245 -15.92 6.17 -5.03
CA MET A 245 -14.63 6.81 -5.16
C MET A 245 -13.58 6.03 -4.37
N MET A 246 -12.41 5.83 -4.97
CA MET A 246 -11.28 5.19 -4.32
C MET A 246 -10.86 5.99 -3.08
N HIS A 247 -10.64 5.29 -1.96
CA HIS A 247 -10.20 5.92 -0.71
C HIS A 247 -8.96 6.81 -0.91
N PRO A 248 -8.89 8.00 -0.27
CA PRO A 248 -7.79 8.95 -0.46
C PRO A 248 -6.40 8.37 -0.20
N CYS A 249 -6.26 7.52 0.83
CA CYS A 249 -4.97 6.90 1.14
C CYS A 249 -4.52 5.90 0.06
N ILE A 250 -5.44 5.16 -0.55
CA ILE A 250 -5.14 4.21 -1.62
C ILE A 250 -4.73 4.98 -2.89
N SER A 251 -5.54 5.99 -3.26
CA SER A 251 -5.22 6.91 -4.35
C SER A 251 -3.85 7.57 -4.15
N TYR A 252 -3.56 8.02 -2.93
CA TYR A 252 -2.29 8.64 -2.56
C TYR A 252 -1.11 7.68 -2.76
N LEU A 253 -1.19 6.46 -2.23
CA LEU A 253 -0.14 5.45 -2.38
C LEU A 253 0.15 5.09 -3.84
N LEU A 254 -0.89 4.99 -4.67
CA LEU A 254 -0.75 4.63 -6.08
C LEU A 254 -0.23 5.78 -6.95
N HIS A 255 -0.56 7.04 -6.62
CA HIS A 255 -0.37 8.15 -7.55
C HIS A 255 0.66 9.19 -7.13
N SER A 256 0.86 9.38 -5.83
CA SER A 256 1.54 10.58 -5.31
C SER A 256 2.57 10.28 -4.23
N TYR A 257 2.54 9.09 -3.62
CA TYR A 257 3.44 8.73 -2.53
C TYR A 257 4.91 8.93 -2.89
N SER A 258 5.62 9.49 -1.91
CA SER A 258 7.06 9.67 -1.91
C SER A 258 7.61 9.29 -0.52
N PRO A 259 8.56 8.36 -0.43
CA PRO A 259 9.15 7.96 0.85
C PRO A 259 10.19 8.96 1.38
N PHE A 260 10.58 9.95 0.58
CA PHE A 260 11.61 10.92 0.94
C PHE A 260 11.16 11.87 2.04
N SER A 261 12.00 12.07 3.05
CA SER A 261 11.65 12.83 4.25
C SER A 261 11.27 14.29 3.93
N GLU A 262 11.96 14.91 2.97
CA GLU A 262 11.69 16.27 2.50
C GLU A 262 10.34 16.41 1.77
N PHE A 263 9.77 15.30 1.30
CA PHE A 263 8.45 15.29 0.66
C PHE A 263 7.30 15.23 1.66
N LYS A 264 7.55 15.07 2.96
CA LYS A 264 6.49 14.98 3.98
C LYS A 264 5.44 16.12 3.87
N PRO A 265 5.80 17.41 3.71
CA PRO A 265 4.81 18.48 3.49
C PRO A 265 4.04 18.35 2.18
N THR A 266 4.73 17.98 1.10
CA THR A 266 4.13 17.79 -0.23
C THR A 266 3.14 16.62 -0.22
N ASN A 267 3.49 15.52 0.44
CA ASN A 267 2.67 14.35 0.65
C ASN A 267 1.38 14.70 1.40
N SER A 268 1.49 15.44 2.52
CA SER A 268 0.32 15.96 3.25
C SER A 268 -0.57 16.82 2.36
N GLY A 269 0.03 17.67 1.52
CA GLY A 269 -0.70 18.49 0.55
C GLY A 269 -1.47 17.69 -0.49
N PHE A 270 -0.89 16.59 -1.00
CA PHE A 270 -1.58 15.68 -1.91
C PHE A 270 -2.73 14.96 -1.23
N LEU A 271 -2.50 14.38 -0.05
CA LEU A 271 -3.55 13.68 0.69
C LEU A 271 -4.70 14.61 1.05
N LYS A 272 -4.41 15.85 1.47
CA LYS A 272 -5.43 16.87 1.74
C LYS A 272 -6.33 17.14 0.54
N LYS A 273 -5.77 17.24 -0.68
CA LYS A 273 -6.56 17.42 -1.91
C LYS A 273 -7.43 16.19 -2.20
N LEU A 274 -6.88 14.98 -2.03
CA LEU A 274 -7.63 13.74 -2.21
C LEU A 274 -8.77 13.59 -1.19
N ASN A 275 -8.56 13.99 0.06
CA ASN A 275 -9.62 14.03 1.07
C ASN A 275 -10.72 15.04 0.69
N GLN A 276 -10.34 16.20 0.15
CA GLN A 276 -11.31 17.18 -0.33
C GLN A 276 -12.17 16.61 -1.47
N ASP A 277 -11.53 16.00 -2.48
CA ASP A 277 -12.25 15.36 -3.59
C ASP A 277 -13.22 14.28 -3.10
N TYR A 278 -12.76 13.45 -2.15
CA TYR A 278 -13.55 12.37 -1.54
C TYR A 278 -14.74 12.91 -0.75
N ASN A 279 -14.52 13.91 0.10
CA ASN A 279 -15.58 14.51 0.90
C ASN A 279 -16.61 15.25 0.03
N ASP A 280 -16.16 15.97 -1.00
CA ASP A 280 -17.05 16.65 -1.94
C ASP A 280 -17.86 15.67 -2.78
N TYR A 281 -17.26 14.56 -3.22
CA TYR A 281 -17.96 13.48 -3.88
C TYR A 281 -19.07 12.93 -3.00
N HIS A 282 -18.75 12.56 -1.75
CA HIS A 282 -19.74 11.97 -0.84
C HIS A 282 -20.84 12.97 -0.44
N ALA A 283 -20.52 14.25 -0.29
CA ALA A 283 -21.51 15.30 0.00
C ALA A 283 -22.50 15.52 -1.16
N LYS A 284 -22.07 15.25 -2.40
CA LYS A 284 -22.87 15.49 -3.63
C LYS A 284 -23.21 14.22 -4.39
N LYS A 285 -22.99 13.05 -3.77
CA LYS A 285 -23.00 11.74 -4.43
C LYS A 285 -24.27 11.49 -5.24
N MET A 286 -25.43 11.81 -4.67
CA MET A 286 -26.72 11.65 -5.35
C MET A 286 -26.80 12.37 -6.69
N PHE A 287 -26.20 13.55 -6.82
CA PHE A 287 -26.20 14.32 -8.07
C PHE A 287 -25.07 13.86 -9.00
N ILE A 288 -23.90 13.56 -8.44
CA ILE A 288 -22.75 13.10 -9.22
C ILE A 288 -23.02 11.74 -9.85
N ASP A 289 -23.62 10.80 -9.12
CA ASP A 289 -23.91 9.44 -9.60
C ASP A 289 -24.84 9.45 -10.83
N VAL A 290 -25.82 10.34 -10.87
CA VAL A 290 -26.72 10.49 -12.04
C VAL A 290 -25.93 10.93 -13.28
N ILE A 291 -24.95 11.82 -13.10
CA ILE A 291 -24.09 12.27 -14.20
C ILE A 291 -23.13 11.14 -14.60
N LEU A 292 -22.57 10.41 -13.63
CA LEU A 292 -21.69 9.26 -13.88
C LEU A 292 -22.43 8.14 -14.62
N GLU A 293 -23.69 7.87 -14.28
CA GLU A 293 -24.53 6.88 -14.99
C GLU A 293 -24.74 7.28 -16.45
N LYS A 294 -25.09 8.55 -16.70
CA LYS A 294 -25.22 9.08 -18.06
C LYS A 294 -23.91 8.92 -18.86
N LEU A 295 -22.77 9.24 -18.25
CA LEU A 295 -21.47 9.05 -18.88
C LEU A 295 -21.17 7.57 -19.14
N TYR A 296 -21.37 6.72 -18.14
CA TYR A 296 -21.17 5.29 -18.22
C TYR A 296 -21.96 4.66 -19.37
N LEU A 297 -23.25 4.99 -19.50
CA LEU A 297 -24.10 4.48 -20.57
C LEU A 297 -23.72 5.03 -21.96
N THR A 298 -23.24 6.27 -22.04
CA THR A 298 -22.82 6.89 -23.32
C THR A 298 -21.42 6.48 -23.76
N HIS A 299 -20.57 6.01 -22.84
CA HIS A 299 -19.19 5.60 -23.09
C HIS A 299 -19.02 4.09 -22.94
N GLU A 300 -19.87 3.34 -23.62
CA GLU A 300 -19.73 1.87 -23.76
C GLU A 300 -19.64 1.11 -22.43
N ARG A 301 -20.31 1.61 -21.38
CA ARG A 301 -20.29 1.02 -20.03
C ARG A 301 -18.88 0.94 -19.44
N SER A 302 -18.07 1.98 -19.67
CA SER A 302 -16.79 2.18 -19.02
C SER A 302 -16.58 3.63 -18.60
N LEU A 303 -15.79 3.81 -17.53
CA LEU A 303 -15.24 5.11 -17.12
C LEU A 303 -13.74 5.21 -17.38
N HIS A 304 -13.16 4.29 -18.15
CA HIS A 304 -11.82 4.45 -18.72
C HIS A 304 -11.89 5.38 -19.93
N ILE A 305 -12.20 6.64 -19.66
CA ILE A 305 -12.43 7.66 -20.68
C ILE A 305 -11.14 8.43 -20.93
N GLY A 306 -10.81 8.63 -22.21
CA GLY A 306 -9.67 9.43 -22.65
C GLY A 306 -10.07 10.50 -23.65
N LYS A 307 -9.11 11.34 -24.01
CA LYS A 307 -9.25 12.32 -25.08
C LYS A 307 -7.96 12.36 -25.89
N ASP A 308 -8.07 12.31 -27.21
CA ASP A 308 -6.92 12.38 -28.13
C ASP A 308 -5.89 11.27 -27.83
N GLY A 309 -6.37 10.06 -27.54
CA GLY A 309 -5.55 8.90 -27.17
C GLY A 309 -4.88 8.98 -25.79
N CYS A 310 -5.19 10.00 -24.99
CA CYS A 310 -4.63 10.21 -23.65
C CYS A 310 -5.69 9.93 -22.58
N SER A 311 -5.35 9.11 -21.58
CA SER A 311 -6.17 8.91 -20.40
C SER A 311 -5.28 8.64 -19.19
N ARG A 312 -5.82 8.92 -18.01
CA ARG A 312 -5.31 8.44 -16.73
C ARG A 312 -6.29 7.40 -16.24
N ASN A 313 -5.84 6.15 -16.24
CA ASN A 313 -6.62 5.06 -15.68
C ASN A 313 -6.51 5.04 -14.13
N ILE A 314 -7.25 4.14 -13.49
CA ILE A 314 -7.19 3.90 -12.03
C ILE A 314 -5.76 3.62 -11.57
N LEU A 315 -5.00 2.89 -12.39
CA LEU A 315 -3.58 2.66 -12.19
C LEU A 315 -2.79 3.56 -13.12
N LEU A 316 -1.65 4.07 -12.64
CA LEU A 316 -0.69 4.77 -13.50
C LEU A 316 -0.33 3.84 -14.66
N THR A 317 -0.71 4.24 -15.86
CA THR A 317 -0.31 3.64 -17.14
C THR A 317 0.76 4.51 -17.78
#